data_AF-A0A7C4Q7B6-F1
#
_entry.id   AF-A0A7C4Q7B6-F1
#
_cell.length_a   1.000
_cell.length_b   1.000
_cell.length_c   1.000
_cell.angle_alpha   90.00
_cell.angle_beta   90.00
_cell.angle_gamma   90.00
#
_symmetry.space_group_name_H-M   'P 1'
#
loop_
_entity.id
_entity.type
_entity.pdbx_description
1 polymer ?
#
loop_
_entity_poly.entity_id
_entity_poly.type
_entity_poly.pdbx_seq_one_letter_code
_entity_poly.pdbx_strand_id
1 'polypeptide(L)'
;MLIRIEVFSKIKDKRTWVMKKEIEKFGVKGKIKAVKLADVYTINKNLSFIQQQKVASSLINPVTEEVLINNPFFPKKFSWAIEIGFLPGVTDN
;
A
#
# COMPACT_ATOMS: atom_id res chain seq x y z
N MET A 1 18.75 8.24 -3.05
CA MET A 1 17.64 8.60 -2.13
C MET A 1 16.60 7.49 -2.23
N LEU A 2 16.10 6.98 -1.10
CA LEU A 2 14.99 6.04 -1.13
C LEU A 2 13.69 6.83 -1.30
N ILE A 3 12.92 6.50 -2.33
CA ILE A 3 11.59 7.07 -2.54
C ILE A 3 10.57 5.99 -2.23
N ARG A 4 9.56 6.33 -1.44
CA ARG A 4 8.45 5.44 -1.09
C ARG A 4 7.17 5.99 -1.70
N ILE A 5 6.49 5.19 -2.51
CA ILE A 5 5.21 5.54 -3.10
C ILE A 5 4.19 4.55 -2.56
N GLU A 6 3.14 5.06 -1.90
CA GLU A 6 2.04 4.24 -1.39
C GLU A 6 0.79 4.50 -2.20
N VAL A 7 0.22 3.44 -2.77
CA VAL A 7 -1.01 3.47 -3.57
C VAL A 7 -2.12 2.77 -2.82
N PHE A 8 -3.28 3.40 -2.71
CA PHE A 8 -4.43 2.81 -2.02
C PHE A 8 -5.75 3.18 -2.71
N SER A 9 -6.73 2.30 -2.57
CA SER A 9 -8.06 2.52 -3.16
C SER A 9 -8.87 3.53 -2.34
N LYS A 10 -9.44 4.54 -3.02
CA LYS A 10 -10.46 5.44 -2.43
C LYS A 10 -11.87 4.86 -2.49
N ILE A 11 -12.08 3.82 -3.29
CA ILE A 11 -13.34 3.07 -3.38
C ILE A 11 -13.25 1.72 -2.64
N LYS A 12 -14.33 0.94 -2.69
CA LYS A 12 -14.37 -0.41 -2.11
C LYS A 12 -13.45 -1.36 -2.87
N ASP A 13 -12.36 -1.77 -2.22
CA ASP A 13 -11.39 -2.72 -2.77
C ASP A 13 -11.75 -4.17 -2.40
N LYS A 14 -11.98 -5.03 -3.39
CA LYS A 14 -12.26 -6.46 -3.18
C LYS A 14 -11.09 -7.22 -2.54
N ARG A 15 -9.83 -6.80 -2.77
CA ARG A 15 -8.63 -7.39 -2.17
C ARG A 15 -8.68 -7.33 -0.65
N THR A 16 -9.21 -6.24 -0.08
CA THR A 16 -9.36 -6.09 1.38
C THR A 16 -10.28 -7.15 1.98
N TRP A 17 -11.33 -7.55 1.25
CA TRP A 17 -12.26 -8.59 1.70
C TRP A 17 -11.64 -9.98 1.62
N VAL A 18 -10.92 -10.28 0.53
CA VAL A 18 -10.18 -11.54 0.39
C VAL A 18 -9.13 -11.64 1.49
N MET A 19 -8.32 -10.61 1.69
CA MET A 19 -7.30 -10.57 2.74
C MET A 19 -7.91 -10.74 4.14
N LYS A 20 -9.03 -10.07 4.43
CA LYS A 20 -9.76 -10.28 5.69
C LYS A 20 -10.11 -11.75 5.90
N LYS A 21 -10.66 -12.42 4.88
CA LYS A 21 -11.01 -13.84 4.97
C LYS A 21 -9.79 -14.73 5.21
N GLU A 22 -8.67 -14.44 4.57
CA GLU A 22 -7.42 -15.18 4.78
C GLU A 22 -6.88 -14.99 6.21
N ILE A 23 -6.84 -13.75 6.71
CA ILE A 23 -6.42 -13.47 8.10
C ILE A 23 -7.33 -14.18 9.10
N GLU A 24 -8.64 -14.21 8.86
CA GLU A 24 -9.60 -14.88 9.73
C GLU A 24 -9.38 -16.39 9.86
N LYS A 25 -8.70 -17.04 8.89
CA LYS A 25 -8.35 -18.47 8.96
C LYS A 25 -7.35 -18.79 10.08
N PHE A 26 -6.58 -17.81 10.57
CA PHE A 26 -5.64 -17.96 11.68
C PHE A 26 -6.32 -17.94 13.07
N GLY A 27 -7.58 -18.40 13.17
CA GLY A 27 -8.30 -18.49 14.45
C GLY A 27 -8.84 -17.17 15.01
N VAL A 28 -8.87 -16.11 14.19
CA VAL A 28 -9.37 -14.77 14.58
C VAL A 28 -10.68 -14.39 13.89
N LYS A 29 -11.40 -15.37 13.35
CA LYS A 29 -12.68 -15.18 12.67
C LYS A 29 -13.66 -14.34 13.51
N GLY A 30 -14.25 -13.32 12.90
CA GLY A 30 -15.20 -12.41 13.55
C GLY A 30 -14.57 -11.35 14.45
N LYS A 31 -13.25 -11.40 14.72
CA LYS A 31 -12.54 -10.39 15.51
C LYS A 31 -12.01 -9.23 14.66
N ILE A 32 -11.86 -9.43 13.35
CA ILE A 32 -11.35 -8.41 12.43
C ILE A 32 -12.52 -7.53 11.95
N LYS A 33 -12.53 -6.25 12.32
CA LYS A 33 -13.57 -5.31 11.90
C LYS A 33 -13.45 -4.97 10.41
N ALA A 34 -12.27 -4.53 10.00
CA ALA A 34 -11.96 -4.14 8.63
C ALA A 34 -10.47 -4.38 8.32
N VAL A 35 -10.16 -4.51 7.03
CA VAL A 35 -8.80 -4.50 6.50
C VAL A 35 -8.72 -3.36 5.49
N LYS A 36 -7.59 -2.65 5.49
CA LYS A 36 -7.21 -1.69 4.45
C LYS A 36 -5.87 -2.15 3.89
N LEU A 37 -5.65 -1.86 2.62
CA LEU A 37 -4.45 -2.24 1.89
C LEU A 37 -3.88 -1.00 1.23
N ALA A 38 -2.55 -0.93 1.21
CA ALA A 38 -1.79 -0.02 0.40
C ALA A 38 -0.67 -0.82 -0.27
N ASP A 39 -0.50 -0.62 -1.57
CA ASP A 39 0.61 -1.16 -2.34
C ASP A 39 1.79 -0.20 -2.20
N VAL A 40 2.94 -0.72 -1.78
CA VAL A 40 4.13 0.08 -1.43
C VAL A 40 5.23 -0.18 -2.44
N TYR A 41 5.59 0.86 -3.19
CA TYR A 41 6.70 0.82 -4.13
C TYR A 41 7.90 1.56 -3.53
N THR A 42 9.05 0.89 -3.46
CA THR A 42 10.31 1.47 -3.03
C THR A 42 11.24 1.63 -4.23
N ILE A 43 11.67 2.87 -4.49
CA ILE A 43 12.50 3.20 -5.64
C ILE A 43 13.85 3.70 -5.13
N ASN A 44 14.91 2.99 -5.49
CA ASN A 44 16.27 3.39 -5.21
C ASN A 44 16.87 4.16 -6.39
N LYS A 45 16.44 5.41 -6.57
CA LYS A 45 16.96 6.30 -7.63
C LYS A 45 16.86 7.76 -7.19
N ASN A 46 17.79 8.59 -7.66
CA ASN A 46 17.69 10.04 -7.46
C ASN A 46 16.71 10.62 -8.49
N LEU A 47 15.49 10.93 -8.05
CA LEU A 47 14.45 11.55 -8.87
C LEU A 47 14.09 12.92 -8.30
N SER A 48 13.93 13.92 -9.17
CA SER A 48 13.38 15.22 -8.79
C SER A 48 11.91 15.08 -8.33
N PHE A 49 11.39 16.07 -7.61
CA PHE A 49 9.99 16.08 -7.18
C PHE A 49 9.00 15.91 -8.35
N ILE A 50 9.28 16.53 -9.49
CA ILE A 50 8.45 16.41 -10.71
C ILE A 50 8.51 14.98 -11.26
N GLN A 51 9.69 14.35 -11.25
CA GLN A 51 9.83 12.95 -11.70
C GLN A 51 9.12 11.98 -10.76
N GLN A 52 9.20 12.20 -9.44
CA GLN A 52 8.48 11.41 -8.44
C GLN A 52 6.97 11.47 -8.67
N GLN A 53 6.42 12.67 -8.92
CA GLN A 53 5.00 12.83 -9.24
C GLN A 53 4.61 12.08 -10.52
N LYS A 54 5.42 12.18 -11.58
CA LYS A 54 5.15 11.45 -12.84
C LYS A 54 5.12 9.94 -12.63
N VAL A 55 6.07 9.39 -11.86
CA VAL A 55 6.10 7.96 -11.52
C VAL A 55 4.87 7.59 -10.69
N ALA A 56 4.58 8.34 -9.64
CA ALA A 56 3.41 8.11 -8.78
C ALA A 56 2.09 8.12 -9.57
N SER A 57 1.90 9.08 -10.46
CA SER A 57 0.71 9.16 -11.32
C SER A 57 0.61 8.01 -12.33
N SER A 58 1.74 7.43 -12.75
CA SER A 58 1.74 6.25 -13.65
C SER A 58 1.40 4.94 -12.94
N LEU A 59 1.52 4.89 -11.61
CA LEU A 59 1.28 3.70 -10.80
C LEU A 59 -0.18 3.56 -10.34
N ILE A 60 -1.04 4.55 -10.61
CA ILE A 60 -2.42 4.56 -10.12
C ILE A 60 -3.44 4.68 -11.24
N ASN A 61 -4.63 4.15 -10.98
CA ASN A 61 -5.84 4.59 -11.64
C ASN A 61 -6.42 5.81 -10.88
N PRO A 62 -6.35 7.03 -11.42
CA PRO A 62 -6.77 8.25 -10.71
C PRO A 62 -8.27 8.28 -10.39
N VAL A 63 -9.09 7.43 -11.01
CA VAL A 63 -10.53 7.34 -10.73
C VAL A 63 -10.81 6.51 -9.47
N THR A 64 -9.99 5.50 -9.18
CA THR A 64 -10.27 4.52 -8.11
C THR A 64 -9.23 4.52 -7.00
N GLU A 65 -8.07 5.11 -7.23
CA GLU A 65 -6.92 5.06 -6.33
C GLU A 65 -6.36 6.47 -6.05
N GLU A 66 -5.61 6.55 -4.97
CA GLU A 66 -4.85 7.70 -4.53
C GLU A 66 -3.41 7.27 -4.26
N VAL A 67 -2.51 8.25 -4.25
CA VAL A 67 -1.08 8.02 -4.06
C VAL A 67 -0.49 9.01 -3.06
N LEU A 68 0.41 8.52 -2.21
CA LEU A 68 1.24 9.32 -1.33
C LEU A 68 2.71 9.07 -1.64
N ILE A 69 3.50 10.14 -1.70
CA ILE A 69 4.94 10.08 -1.96
C ILE A 69 5.66 10.46 -0.67
N ASN A 70 6.51 9.57 -0.18
CA ASN A 70 7.29 9.71 1.05
C ASN A 70 6.44 10.04 2.29
N ASN A 71 5.15 9.69 2.25
CA ASN A 71 4.21 9.89 3.34
C ASN A 71 3.38 8.62 3.53
N PRO A 72 3.23 8.11 4.76
CA PRO A 72 2.52 6.86 4.98
C PRO A 72 1.01 7.04 4.82
N PHE A 73 0.35 6.04 4.26
CA PHE A 73 -1.09 5.91 4.28
C PHE A 73 -1.57 5.66 5.70
N PHE A 74 -2.32 6.62 6.24
CA PHE A 74 -2.80 6.59 7.62
C PHE A 74 -4.33 6.62 7.67
N PRO A 75 -5.02 5.47 7.64
CA PRO A 75 -6.46 5.45 7.85
C PRO A 75 -6.78 5.92 9.27
N LYS A 76 -7.80 6.78 9.42
CA LYS A 76 -8.12 7.48 10.70
C LYS A 76 -8.23 6.59 11.95
N LYS A 77 -8.48 5.28 11.81
CA LYS A 77 -8.58 4.32 12.92
C LYS A 77 -8.08 2.94 12.47
N PHE A 78 -6.98 2.47 13.06
CA PHE A 78 -6.54 1.06 13.00
C PHE A 78 -5.85 0.68 14.31
N SER A 79 -5.83 -0.62 14.61
CA SER A 79 -5.16 -1.16 15.82
C SER A 79 -3.84 -1.86 15.51
N TRP A 80 -3.66 -2.29 14.26
CA TRP A 80 -2.50 -3.05 13.79
C TRP A 80 -2.13 -2.58 12.38
N ALA A 81 -0.83 -2.50 12.12
CA ALA A 81 -0.25 -2.31 10.79
C ALA A 81 0.70 -3.48 10.52
N ILE A 82 0.61 -4.05 9.31
CA ILE A 82 1.45 -5.14 8.85
C ILE A 82 1.98 -4.73 7.48
N GLU A 83 3.30 -4.73 7.33
CA GLU A 83 3.97 -4.49 6.06
C GLU A 83 4.73 -5.75 5.66
N ILE A 84 4.58 -6.14 4.38
CA ILE A 84 5.28 -7.28 3.78
C ILE A 84 6.10 -6.70 2.63
N GLY A 85 7.42 -6.88 2.71
CA GLY A 85 8.36 -6.41 1.69
C GLY A 85 9.34 -7.49 1.29
N PHE A 86 10.13 -7.19 0.26
CA PHE A 86 11.22 -8.05 -0.17
C PHE A 86 12.31 -8.19 0.91
N LEU A 87 13.02 -9.31 0.88
CA LEU A 87 14.20 -9.51 1.72
C LEU A 87 15.33 -8.54 1.31
N PRO A 88 16.23 -8.18 2.23
CA PRO A 88 17.39 -7.34 1.90
C PRO A 88 18.20 -7.91 0.74
N GLY A 89 18.53 -7.06 -0.24
CA GLY A 89 19.29 -7.45 -1.43
C GLY A 89 18.45 -8.05 -2.56
N VAL A 90 17.13 -8.18 -2.39
CA VAL A 90 16.20 -8.62 -3.43
C VAL A 90 15.52 -7.42 -4.07
N THR A 91 15.48 -7.38 -5.40
CA THR A 91 14.68 -6.44 -6.19
C THR A 91 13.58 -7.19 -6.90
N ASP A 92 12.46 -6.50 -7.14
CA ASP A 92 11.42 -7.02 -8.04
C ASP A 92 11.97 -7.18 -9.46
N ASN A 93 11.44 -8.15 -10.20
CA ASN A 93 11.88 -8.50 -11.56
C ASN A 93 11.30 -7.57 -12.64
#